data_AF-A0A959C850-F1
#
_entry.id   AF-A0A959C850-F1
#
_cell.length_a   1.000
_cell.length_b   1.000
_cell.length_c   1.000
_cell.angle_alpha   90.00
_cell.angle_beta   90.00
_cell.angle_gamma   90.00
#
_symmetry.space_group_name_H-M   'P 1'
#
loop_
_entity.id
_entity.type
_entity.pdbx_description
1 polymer ?
#
loop_
_entity_poly.entity_id
_entity_poly.type
_entity_poly.pdbx_seq_one_letter_code
_entity_poly.pdbx_strand_id
1 'polypeptide(L)'
;LLYEFALWDCEKGWVQQFHLGALRNNNSRAMRLLGPDTGWDSIGDFPQGQALARFLDRLDTEDRLAKTILYNLNPADNELMATMIGNFNDG
;
A
#
# COMPACT_ATOMS: atom_id res chain seq x y z
N LEU A 1 7.24 -11.51 -4.25
CA LEU A 1 8.04 -10.74 -3.27
C LEU A 1 7.16 -10.11 -2.20
N LEU A 2 6.21 -9.22 -2.53
CA LEU A 2 5.35 -8.57 -1.53
C LEU A 2 4.65 -9.56 -0.57
N TYR A 3 4.08 -10.64 -1.13
CA TYR A 3 3.48 -11.72 -0.36
C TYR A 3 4.47 -12.34 0.64
N GLU A 4 5.64 -12.78 0.16
CA GLU A 4 6.68 -13.38 1.01
C GLU A 4 7.15 -12.45 2.14
N PHE A 5 7.26 -11.14 1.88
CA PHE A 5 7.61 -10.18 2.93
C PHE A 5 6.52 -10.04 3.97
N ALA A 6 5.25 -9.99 3.56
CA ALA A 6 4.12 -9.99 4.48
C ALA A 6 4.08 -11.27 5.35
N LEU A 7 4.35 -12.41 4.73
CA LEU A 7 4.47 -13.70 5.40
C LEU A 7 5.58 -13.71 6.47
N TRP A 8 6.74 -13.08 6.19
CA TRP A 8 7.82 -12.92 7.15
C TRP A 8 7.51 -11.90 8.24
N ASP A 9 6.82 -10.80 7.91
CA ASP A 9 6.39 -9.82 8.90
C ASP A 9 5.45 -10.47 9.93
N CYS A 10 4.53 -11.32 9.48
CA CYS A 10 3.68 -12.12 10.37
C CYS A 10 4.52 -13.06 11.24
N GLU A 11 5.44 -13.83 10.64
CA GLU A 11 6.34 -14.74 11.37
C GLU A 11 7.16 -14.03 12.46
N LYS A 12 7.55 -12.76 12.22
CA LYS A 12 8.33 -11.96 13.17
C LYS A 12 7.46 -11.10 14.11
N GLY A 13 6.14 -11.13 13.97
CA GLY A 13 5.23 -10.25 14.73
C GLY A 13 5.40 -8.75 14.41
N TRP A 14 5.96 -8.44 13.25
CA TRP A 14 6.18 -7.07 12.77
C TRP A 14 4.90 -6.44 12.23
N VAL A 15 4.90 -5.11 12.18
CA VAL A 15 3.80 -4.34 11.58
C VAL A 15 4.10 -4.14 10.09
N GLN A 16 3.14 -4.49 9.24
CA GLN A 16 3.16 -4.22 7.81
C GLN A 16 2.67 -2.80 7.54
N GLN A 17 3.37 -2.06 6.67
CA GLN A 17 2.98 -0.71 6.28
C GLN A 17 2.99 -0.58 4.76
N PHE A 18 1.84 -0.27 4.17
CA PHE A 18 1.69 -0.12 2.72
C PHE A 18 1.38 1.34 2.35
N HIS A 19 2.31 1.97 1.64
CA HIS A 19 2.16 3.35 1.12
C HIS A 19 1.77 3.29 -0.36
N LEU A 20 0.52 3.65 -0.66
CA LEU A 20 -0.10 3.49 -1.98
C LEU A 20 -0.38 4.84 -2.64
N GLY A 21 -0.33 4.88 -3.97
CA GLY A 21 -0.86 6.00 -4.76
C GLY A 21 0.15 7.08 -5.19
N ALA A 22 1.45 6.89 -4.98
CA ALA A 22 2.45 7.83 -5.51
C ALA A 22 2.65 7.66 -7.03
N LEU A 23 2.44 8.73 -7.80
CA LEU A 23 2.84 8.83 -9.20
C LEU A 23 4.18 9.55 -9.27
N ARG A 24 5.25 8.82 -9.59
CA ARG A 24 6.64 9.29 -9.41
C ARG A 24 7.33 9.65 -10.71
N ASN A 25 8.35 10.51 -10.61
CA ASN A 25 9.26 10.90 -11.69
C ASN A 25 8.54 11.51 -12.91
N ASN A 26 7.51 12.33 -12.66
CA ASN A 26 6.66 12.89 -13.71
C ASN A 26 7.40 13.82 -14.68
N ASN A 27 8.50 14.43 -14.22
CA ASN A 27 9.30 15.36 -15.00
C ASN A 27 10.59 14.70 -15.50
N SER A 28 10.56 14.15 -16.72
CA SER A 28 11.72 13.46 -17.30
C SER A 28 12.96 14.36 -17.47
N ARG A 29 12.78 15.66 -17.65
CA ARG A 29 13.93 16.60 -17.72
C ARG A 29 14.58 16.74 -16.36
N ALA A 30 13.79 16.94 -15.30
CA ALA A 30 14.31 17.04 -13.94
C ALA A 30 14.92 15.71 -13.48
N MET A 31 14.30 14.57 -13.79
CA MET A 31 14.83 13.25 -13.48
C MET A 31 16.24 13.04 -14.04
N ARG A 32 16.51 13.48 -15.29
CA ARG A 32 17.86 13.39 -15.89
C ARG A 32 18.89 14.30 -15.22
N LEU A 33 18.48 15.46 -14.69
CA LEU A 33 19.39 16.46 -14.12
C LEU A 33 19.63 16.27 -12.62
N LEU A 34 18.60 15.85 -11.89
CA LEU A 34 18.53 15.88 -10.43
C LEU A 34 18.32 14.50 -9.80
N GLY A 35 17.85 13.51 -10.57
CA GLY A 35 17.50 12.19 -10.04
C GLY A 35 16.14 12.14 -9.33
N PRO A 36 15.81 10.99 -8.72
CA PRO A 36 14.54 10.76 -8.04
C PRO A 36 14.45 11.57 -6.74
N ASP A 37 13.25 11.66 -6.16
CA ASP A 37 13.01 12.28 -4.84
C ASP A 37 13.41 13.78 -4.74
N THR A 38 13.33 14.50 -5.87
CA THR A 38 13.66 15.93 -5.96
C THR A 38 12.45 16.85 -6.20
N GLY A 39 11.25 16.40 -5.80
CA GLY A 39 10.03 17.23 -5.80
C GLY A 39 9.16 17.15 -7.07
N TRP A 40 9.31 16.09 -7.88
CA TRP A 40 8.59 15.92 -9.15
C TRP A 40 7.61 14.74 -9.15
N ASP A 41 7.19 14.32 -7.96
CA ASP A 41 6.21 13.27 -7.71
C ASP A 41 4.87 13.89 -7.31
N SER A 42 3.76 13.19 -7.55
CA SER A 42 2.42 13.67 -7.24
C SER A 42 1.48 12.54 -6.79
N ILE A 43 0.25 12.91 -6.49
CA ILE A 43 -0.86 11.97 -6.30
C ILE A 43 -1.17 11.27 -7.63
N GLY A 44 -1.28 9.94 -7.61
CA GLY A 44 -1.82 9.12 -8.70
C GLY A 44 -3.26 8.69 -8.44
N ASP A 45 -3.97 8.29 -9.49
CA ASP A 45 -5.40 7.92 -9.50
C ASP A 45 -5.61 6.43 -9.84
N PHE A 46 -4.67 5.58 -9.44
CA PHE A 46 -4.74 4.15 -9.70
C PHE A 46 -5.87 3.48 -8.89
N PRO A 47 -6.67 2.59 -9.49
CA PRO A 47 -7.67 1.83 -8.75
C PRO A 47 -7.01 0.87 -7.74
N GLN A 48 -7.15 1.12 -6.44
CA GLN A 48 -6.51 0.34 -5.37
C GLN A 48 -7.38 -0.83 -4.86
N GLY A 49 -8.68 -0.62 -4.70
CA GLY A 49 -9.53 -1.44 -3.83
C GLY A 49 -9.52 -2.94 -4.12
N GLN A 50 -9.70 -3.34 -5.38
CA GLN A 50 -9.84 -4.76 -5.70
C GLN A 50 -8.53 -5.54 -5.53
N ALA A 51 -7.39 -4.92 -5.87
CA ALA A 51 -6.09 -5.57 -5.72
C ALA A 51 -5.71 -5.70 -4.24
N LEU A 52 -5.97 -4.66 -3.46
CA LEU A 52 -5.74 -4.64 -2.03
C LEU A 52 -6.60 -5.68 -1.29
N ALA A 53 -7.91 -5.74 -1.58
CA ALA A 53 -8.81 -6.73 -0.99
C ALA A 53 -8.31 -8.16 -1.20
N ARG A 54 -7.96 -8.53 -2.44
CA ARG A 54 -7.44 -9.87 -2.75
C ARG A 54 -6.11 -10.17 -2.08
N PHE A 55 -5.26 -9.15 -1.92
CA PHE A 55 -3.96 -9.33 -1.28
C PHE A 55 -4.11 -9.60 0.23
N LEU A 56 -4.94 -8.81 0.91
CA LEU A 56 -5.22 -8.99 2.34
C LEU A 56 -5.96 -10.29 2.61
N ASP A 57 -7.00 -10.60 1.82
CA ASP A 57 -7.76 -11.86 1.90
C ASP A 57 -6.86 -13.09 1.75
N ARG A 58 -5.92 -13.06 0.80
CA ARG A 58 -4.97 -14.16 0.65
C ARG A 58 -4.11 -14.39 1.90
N LEU A 59 -3.66 -13.32 2.56
CA LEU A 59 -2.89 -13.44 3.80
C LEU A 59 -3.76 -13.95 4.96
N ASP A 60 -4.99 -13.43 5.04
CA ASP A 60 -5.95 -13.72 6.10
C ASP A 60 -6.47 -15.17 6.04
N THR A 61 -6.74 -15.69 4.84
CA THR A 61 -7.16 -17.10 4.64
C THR A 61 -6.13 -18.12 5.11
N GLU A 62 -4.86 -17.73 5.25
CA GLU A 62 -3.78 -18.56 5.78
C GLU A 62 -3.51 -18.29 7.27
N ASP A 63 -4.25 -17.39 7.93
CA ASP A 63 -3.98 -16.87 9.28
C ASP A 63 -2.60 -16.20 9.40
N ARG A 64 -2.23 -15.46 8.34
CA ARG A 64 -0.90 -14.84 8.19
C ARG A 64 -0.94 -13.35 7.87
N LEU A 65 -2.10 -12.72 8.04
CA LEU A 65 -2.20 -11.28 8.00
C LEU A 65 -1.62 -10.69 9.29
N ALA A 66 -0.54 -9.92 9.18
CA ALA A 66 0.04 -9.23 10.32
C ALA A 66 -0.73 -7.93 10.63
N LYS A 67 -0.45 -7.32 11.79
CA LYS A 67 -0.88 -5.94 12.08
C LYS A 67 -0.51 -5.04 10.91
N THR A 68 -1.51 -4.40 10.31
CA THR A 68 -1.34 -3.69 9.04
C THR A 68 -1.76 -2.22 9.17
N ILE A 69 -0.94 -1.32 8.62
CA ILE A 69 -1.29 0.10 8.44
C ILE A 69 -1.32 0.41 6.94
N LEU A 70 -2.44 0.98 6.49
CA LEU A 70 -2.62 1.40 5.11
C LEU A 70 -2.52 2.92 5.01
N TYR A 71 -1.71 3.40 4.07
CA TYR A 71 -1.59 4.81 3.73
C TYR A 71 -1.96 4.99 2.25
N ASN A 72 -3.02 5.76 1.97
CA ASN A 72 -3.33 6.22 0.63
C ASN A 72 -2.84 7.66 0.44
N LEU A 73 -2.21 7.93 -0.70
CA LEU A 73 -1.81 9.28 -1.07
C LEU A 73 -2.96 10.07 -1.71
N ASN A 74 -3.92 9.39 -2.35
CA ASN A 74 -5.06 10.03 -3.00
C ASN A 74 -6.24 10.11 -2.04
N PRO A 75 -6.68 11.32 -1.60
CA PRO A 75 -7.75 11.46 -0.63
C PRO A 75 -9.11 10.96 -1.14
N ALA A 76 -9.30 10.76 -2.45
CA ALA A 76 -10.50 10.14 -3.00
C ALA A 76 -10.67 8.67 -2.55
N ASP A 77 -9.60 8.01 -2.10
CA ASP A 77 -9.61 6.64 -1.59
C ASP A 77 -9.76 6.58 -0.07
N ASN A 78 -9.96 7.69 0.65
CA ASN A 78 -10.01 7.70 2.12
C ASN A 78 -11.10 6.77 2.66
N GLU A 79 -12.33 6.93 2.18
CA GLU A 79 -13.48 6.11 2.60
C GLU A 79 -13.31 4.65 2.15
N LEU A 80 -12.69 4.42 1.00
CA LEU A 80 -12.34 3.08 0.52
C LEU A 80 -11.37 2.41 1.48
N MET A 81 -10.27 3.07 1.88
CA MET A 81 -9.30 2.50 2.82
C MET A 81 -9.91 2.29 4.21
N ALA A 82 -10.71 3.25 4.69
CA ALA A 82 -11.37 3.17 5.98
C ALA A 82 -12.35 1.99 6.07
N THR A 83 -13.06 1.70 4.98
CA THR A 83 -13.96 0.54 4.90
C THR A 83 -13.20 -0.76 4.63
N MET A 84 -12.07 -0.70 3.91
CA MET A 84 -11.22 -1.86 3.62
C MET A 84 -10.67 -2.51 4.89
N ILE A 85 -10.13 -1.72 5.82
CA ILE A 85 -9.57 -2.25 7.07
C ILE A 85 -10.63 -2.95 7.93
N GLY A 86 -11.90 -2.52 7.83
CA GLY A 86 -13.01 -3.13 8.56
C GLY A 86 -13.29 -4.59 8.18
N ASN A 87 -12.89 -5.02 6.98
CA ASN A 87 -13.05 -6.40 6.53
C ASN A 87 -12.11 -7.38 7.23
N PHE A 88 -11.01 -6.89 7.82
CA PHE A 88 -9.90 -7.70 8.35
C PHE A 88 -9.49 -7.26 9.77
N ASN A 89 -10.45 -6.78 10.56
CA ASN A 89 -10.24 -6.54 11.99
C ASN A 89 -10.90 -7.68 12.78
N ASP A 90 -10.17 -8.20 13.77
CA ASP A 90 -10.50 -9.46 14.47
C ASP A 90 -11.67 -9.35 15.47
N GLY A 91 -12.26 -8.15 15.64
CA GLY A 91 -13.29 -7.87 16.66
C GLY A 91 -12.69 -7.56 18.03
#